data_AF-A0A915BXG7-F1
#
_entry.id   AF-A0A915BXG7-F1
#
_cell.length_a   1.000
_cell.length_b   1.000
_cell.length_c   1.000
_cell.angle_alpha   90.00
_cell.angle_beta   90.00
_cell.angle_gamma   90.00
#
_symmetry.space_group_name_H-M   'P 1'
#
loop_
_entity.id
_entity.type
_entity.pdbx_description
1 polymer ?
#
loop_
_entity_poly.entity_id
_entity_poly.type
_entity_poly.pdbx_seq_one_letter_code
_entity_poly.pdbx_strand_id
1 'polypeptide(L)'
;MQRPKQGMQAVSNNLFLSLKPDSEGYIHAVSRTAADNEIVNLRTDAVPEGPVDWRSAEDKKSARECETAFVKMYQHSKVITKGKQISINMDEKEAIRRAQNEGNLHELLLDRRAKMKSDKYC
;
A
#
# COMPACT_ATOMS: atom_id res chain seq x y z
N MET A 1 18.69 -12.98 -20.89
CA MET A 1 18.04 -12.16 -19.85
C MET A 1 19.03 -11.99 -18.71
N GLN A 2 19.55 -10.79 -18.47
CA GLN A 2 20.59 -10.56 -17.45
C GLN A 2 19.92 -10.38 -16.08
N ARG A 3 20.36 -11.10 -15.05
CA ARG A 3 19.80 -10.94 -13.69
C ARG A 3 20.11 -9.52 -13.17
N PRO A 4 19.17 -8.88 -12.45
CA PRO A 4 19.44 -7.59 -11.82
C PRO A 4 20.58 -7.73 -10.80
N LYS A 5 21.51 -6.77 -10.81
CA LYS A 5 22.62 -6.72 -9.85
C LYS A 5 22.08 -6.28 -8.49
N GLN A 6 22.43 -7.01 -7.43
CA GLN A 6 21.99 -6.73 -6.05
C GLN A 6 23.22 -6.67 -5.13
N GLY A 7 23.16 -5.91 -4.05
CA GLY A 7 24.22 -5.79 -3.05
C GLY A 7 23.66 -5.60 -1.64
N MET A 8 24.45 -5.88 -0.61
CA MET A 8 24.05 -5.72 0.79
C MET A 8 24.71 -4.48 1.40
N GLN A 9 23.91 -3.47 1.78
CA GLN A 9 24.40 -2.24 2.39
C GLN A 9 24.12 -2.23 3.90
N ALA A 10 25.14 -1.89 4.69
CA ALA A 10 25.01 -1.73 6.13
C ALA A 10 24.34 -0.39 6.46
N VAL A 11 23.29 -0.45 7.28
CA VAL A 11 22.50 0.73 7.70
C VAL A 11 23.32 1.68 8.58
N SER A 12 24.26 1.16 9.36
CA SER A 12 25.04 1.94 10.34
C SER A 12 26.06 2.89 9.71
N ASN A 13 26.62 2.55 8.54
CA ASN A 13 27.71 3.30 7.92
C ASN A 13 27.52 3.56 6.41
N ASN A 14 26.41 3.10 5.82
CA ASN A 14 26.09 3.23 4.40
C ASN A 14 27.16 2.61 3.47
N LEU A 15 27.92 1.61 3.95
CA LEU A 15 28.90 0.88 3.15
C LEU A 15 28.33 -0.48 2.73
N PHE A 16 28.70 -0.92 1.53
CA PHE A 16 28.42 -2.25 1.01
C PHE A 16 29.37 -3.28 1.61
N LEU A 17 28.79 -4.44 1.94
CA LEU A 17 29.53 -5.63 2.35
C LEU A 17 30.33 -6.16 1.16
N SER A 18 31.65 -6.30 1.32
CA SER A 18 32.53 -6.82 0.27
C SER A 18 32.81 -8.30 0.49
N LEU A 19 32.59 -9.13 -0.53
CA LEU A 19 32.90 -10.56 -0.50
C LEU A 19 34.40 -10.86 -0.56
N LYS A 20 35.25 -9.85 -0.72
CA LYS A 20 36.69 -10.02 -0.66
C LYS A 20 37.13 -10.11 0.81
N PRO A 21 37.63 -11.27 1.28
CA PRO A 21 38.14 -11.38 2.64
C PRO A 21 39.41 -10.55 2.80
N ASP A 22 39.66 -10.07 4.02
CA ASP A 22 40.95 -9.51 4.40
C ASP A 22 42.03 -10.60 4.55
N SER A 23 43.24 -10.21 4.96
CA SER A 23 44.36 -11.13 5.20
C SER A 23 44.10 -12.17 6.30
N GLU A 24 43.15 -11.91 7.20
CA GLU A 24 42.75 -12.78 8.30
C GLU A 24 41.48 -13.58 7.98
N GLY A 25 40.85 -13.34 6.83
CA GLY A 25 39.65 -14.04 6.37
C GLY A 25 38.33 -13.34 6.71
N TYR A 26 38.36 -12.12 7.27
CA TYR A 26 37.13 -11.41 7.65
C TYR A 26 36.51 -10.64 6.49
N ILE A 27 35.17 -10.57 6.51
CA ILE A 27 34.35 -9.83 5.56
C ILE A 27 33.96 -8.49 6.19
N HIS A 28 34.19 -7.39 5.47
CA HIS A 28 33.96 -6.04 5.97
C HIS A 28 33.04 -5.23 5.05
N ALA A 29 32.32 -4.27 5.63
CA ALA A 29 31.60 -3.27 4.88
C ALA A 29 32.54 -2.09 4.59
N VAL A 30 33.01 -1.98 3.35
CA VAL A 30 34.14 -1.08 2.99
C VAL A 30 33.79 -0.05 1.92
N SER A 31 33.00 -0.42 0.92
CA SER A 31 32.81 0.41 -0.27
C SER A 31 31.49 1.19 -0.21
N ARG A 32 31.51 2.46 -0.61
CA ARG A 32 30.25 3.23 -0.82
C ARG A 32 29.55 2.89 -2.13
N THR A 33 30.28 2.32 -3.08
CA THR A 33 29.78 1.98 -4.42
C THR A 33 29.86 0.48 -4.63
N ALA A 34 28.77 -0.14 -5.04
CA ALA A 34 28.75 -1.57 -5.33
C ALA A 34 29.55 -1.87 -6.61
N ALA A 35 30.70 -2.53 -6.48
CA ALA A 35 31.45 -3.11 -7.58
C ALA A 35 31.26 -4.63 -7.59
N ASP A 36 32.06 -5.36 -8.37
CA ASP A 36 31.87 -6.79 -8.60
C ASP A 36 31.97 -7.64 -7.31
N ASN A 37 32.73 -7.19 -6.31
CA ASN A 37 32.87 -7.91 -5.03
C ASN A 37 31.71 -7.63 -4.06
N GLU A 38 30.92 -6.59 -4.29
CA GLU A 38 29.76 -6.23 -3.48
C GLU A 38 28.45 -6.75 -4.10
N ILE A 39 28.50 -7.23 -5.34
CA ILE A 39 27.35 -7.81 -6.03
C ILE A 39 27.13 -9.25 -5.57
N VAL A 40 25.95 -9.50 -5.00
CA VAL A 40 25.54 -10.81 -4.47
C VAL A 40 24.25 -11.30 -5.12
N ASN A 41 24.01 -12.61 -5.05
CA ASN A 41 22.73 -13.21 -5.40
C ASN A 41 22.03 -13.66 -4.12
N LEU A 42 20.98 -12.96 -3.70
CA LEU A 42 20.16 -13.38 -2.57
C LEU A 42 19.27 -14.56 -2.98
N ARG A 43 19.31 -15.64 -2.22
CA ARG A 43 18.45 -16.82 -2.40
C ARG A 43 17.63 -17.01 -1.14
N THR A 44 16.35 -17.35 -1.31
CA THR A 44 15.44 -17.66 -0.20
C THR A 44 14.64 -18.91 -0.57
N ASP A 45 14.32 -19.72 0.43
CA ASP A 45 13.40 -20.86 0.33
C ASP A 45 11.99 -20.49 0.82
N ALA A 46 11.75 -19.21 1.10
CA ALA A 46 10.45 -18.73 1.51
C ALA A 46 9.41 -18.92 0.39
N VAL A 47 8.24 -19.43 0.75
CA VAL A 47 7.09 -19.44 -0.15
C VAL A 47 6.72 -17.99 -0.43
N PRO A 48 6.65 -17.56 -1.71
CA PRO A 48 6.22 -16.21 -2.03
C PRO A 48 4.79 -16.04 -1.54
N GLU A 49 4.60 -15.23 -0.50
CA GLU A 49 3.29 -14.64 -0.26
C GLU A 49 2.98 -13.82 -1.51
N GLY A 50 1.85 -14.14 -2.16
CA GLY A 50 1.44 -13.49 -3.41
C GLY A 50 1.39 -11.96 -3.27
N PRO A 51 1.08 -11.22 -4.35
CA PRO A 51 1.07 -9.75 -4.31
C PRO A 51 0.27 -9.27 -3.09
N VAL A 52 0.99 -8.70 -2.12
CA VAL A 52 0.38 -8.16 -0.90
C VAL A 52 -0.35 -6.90 -1.33
N ASP A 53 -1.64 -7.06 -1.57
CA ASP A 53 -2.52 -5.95 -1.86
C ASP A 53 -2.83 -5.23 -0.55
N TRP A 54 -2.08 -4.15 -0.31
CA TRP A 54 -2.19 -3.26 0.84
C TRP A 54 -3.53 -2.51 0.93
N ARG A 55 -4.40 -2.62 -0.09
CA ARG A 55 -5.75 -2.04 -0.05
C ARG A 55 -6.58 -2.70 1.04
N SER A 56 -7.38 -1.88 1.74
CA SER A 56 -8.33 -2.35 2.75
C SER A 56 -9.40 -3.26 2.12
N ALA A 57 -10.11 -4.02 2.95
CA ALA A 57 -11.19 -4.88 2.48
C ALA A 57 -12.34 -4.06 1.86
N GLU A 58 -12.51 -2.82 2.29
CA GLU A 58 -13.50 -1.87 1.79
C GLU A 58 -13.13 -1.28 0.44
N ASP A 59 -11.86 -0.97 0.23
CA ASP A 59 -11.35 -0.43 -1.05
C ASP A 59 -11.37 -1.50 -2.15
N LYS A 60 -11.31 -2.78 -1.78
CA LYS A 60 -11.41 -3.94 -2.68
C LYS A 60 -12.84 -4.22 -3.15
N LYS A 61 -13.87 -3.60 -2.56
CA LYS A 61 -15.27 -3.84 -2.94
C LYS A 61 -15.60 -3.21 -4.29
N SER A 62 -16.68 -3.71 -4.90
CA SER A 62 -17.21 -3.15 -6.14
C SER A 62 -17.51 -1.65 -5.98
N ALA A 63 -17.38 -0.87 -7.05
CA ALA A 63 -17.69 0.58 -7.02
C ALA A 63 -19.10 0.88 -6.48
N ARG A 64 -20.03 -0.06 -6.59
CA ARG A 64 -21.39 0.04 -6.05
C ARG A 64 -21.46 -0.10 -4.53
N GLU A 65 -20.61 -0.92 -3.94
CA GLU A 65 -20.63 -1.26 -2.51
C GLU A 65 -19.54 -0.55 -1.71
N CYS A 66 -18.54 0.00 -2.39
CA CYS A 66 -17.40 0.68 -1.80
C CYS A 66 -17.83 1.87 -0.93
N GLU A 67 -18.67 2.77 -1.45
CA GLU A 67 -19.17 3.93 -0.69
C GLU A 67 -20.00 3.51 0.54
N THR A 68 -20.84 2.47 0.39
CA THR A 68 -21.62 1.94 1.51
C THR A 68 -20.73 1.34 2.59
N ALA A 69 -19.69 0.58 2.20
CA ALA A 69 -18.74 -0.02 3.11
C ALA A 69 -17.92 1.05 3.85
N PHE A 70 -17.46 2.07 3.12
CA PHE A 70 -16.74 3.21 3.67
C PHE A 70 -17.57 3.96 4.71
N VAL A 71 -18.82 4.30 4.41
CA VAL A 71 -19.71 4.99 5.36
C VAL A 71 -19.94 4.17 6.63
N LYS A 72 -20.04 2.83 6.51
CA LYS A 72 -20.21 1.93 7.66
C LYS A 72 -19.01 1.90 8.60
N MET A 73 -17.78 2.08 8.11
CA MET A 73 -16.58 2.13 8.96
C MET A 73 -16.64 3.29 9.97
N TYR A 74 -17.20 4.42 9.57
CA TYR A 74 -17.24 5.66 10.36
C TYR A 74 -18.62 5.94 10.96
N GLN A 75 -19.53 4.99 10.90
CA GLN A 75 -20.81 5.05 11.58
C GLN A 75 -20.62 4.43 12.97
N HIS A 76 -20.76 5.23 14.03
CA HIS A 76 -20.73 4.69 15.40
C HIS A 76 -21.77 3.58 15.54
N SER A 77 -21.28 2.44 16.02
CA SER A 77 -21.96 1.15 16.06
C SER A 77 -23.37 1.26 16.63
N LYS A 78 -24.34 0.61 15.98
CA LYS A 78 -25.73 0.39 16.44
C LYS A 78 -26.79 1.47 16.19
N VAL A 79 -26.67 2.32 15.17
CA VAL A 79 -27.92 2.85 14.59
C VAL A 79 -28.51 1.74 13.74
N ILE A 80 -29.46 0.98 14.32
CA ILE A 80 -30.32 0.08 13.57
C ILE A 80 -30.95 0.93 12.46
N THR A 81 -30.54 0.71 11.22
CA THR A 81 -31.19 1.28 10.02
C THR A 81 -32.52 0.56 9.80
N LYS A 82 -33.41 0.59 10.80
CA LYS A 82 -34.83 0.24 10.64
C LYS A 82 -35.43 1.37 9.82
N GLY A 83 -35.39 1.23 8.50
CA GLY A 83 -36.00 2.15 7.54
C GLY A 83 -35.21 3.42 7.20
N LYS A 84 -34.05 3.69 7.83
CA LYS A 84 -33.16 4.79 7.41
C LYS A 84 -32.13 4.27 6.42
N GLN A 85 -32.37 4.46 5.13
CA GLN A 85 -31.41 4.11 4.07
C GLN A 85 -30.12 4.92 4.25
N ILE A 86 -28.97 4.28 4.03
CA ILE A 86 -27.69 4.99 3.91
C ILE A 86 -27.80 5.79 2.61
N SER A 87 -27.80 7.12 2.70
CA SER A 87 -27.69 7.99 1.54
C SER A 87 -26.32 7.74 0.89
N ILE A 88 -26.36 7.24 -0.33
CA ILE A 88 -25.18 6.99 -1.16
C ILE A 88 -25.41 7.68 -2.50
N ASN A 89 -24.36 8.28 -3.06
CA ASN A 89 -24.44 8.86 -4.39
C ASN A 89 -24.30 7.75 -5.44
N MET A 90 -25.43 7.35 -6.04
CA MET A 90 -25.49 6.24 -7.01
C MET A 90 -25.10 6.63 -8.43
N ASP A 91 -25.07 7.92 -8.74
CA ASP A 91 -24.94 8.44 -10.12
C ASP A 91 -23.48 8.44 -10.61
N GLU A 92 -22.49 8.41 -9.71
CA GLU A 92 -21.08 8.58 -10.06
C GLU A 92 -20.21 7.34 -9.75
N LYS A 93 -20.63 6.15 -10.19
CA LYS A 93 -19.85 4.91 -10.04
C LYS A 93 -18.54 4.93 -10.84
N GLU A 94 -18.55 5.61 -11.99
CA GLU A 94 -17.35 5.78 -12.84
C GLU A 94 -16.27 6.62 -12.16
N ALA A 95 -16.65 7.59 -11.32
CA ALA A 95 -15.69 8.36 -10.54
C ALA A 95 -15.03 7.50 -9.44
N ILE A 96 -15.80 6.64 -8.76
CA ILE A 96 -15.25 5.67 -7.79
C ILE A 96 -14.28 4.71 -8.48
N ARG A 97 -14.66 4.18 -9.66
CA ARG A 97 -13.81 3.25 -10.42
C ARG A 97 -12.50 3.89 -10.87
N ARG A 98 -12.56 5.15 -11.34
CA ARG A 98 -11.34 5.91 -11.64
C ARG A 98 -10.49 6.12 -10.39
N ALA A 99 -11.12 6.51 -9.29
CA ALA A 99 -10.39 6.77 -8.05
C ALA A 99 -9.75 5.52 -7.40
N GLN A 100 -10.34 4.35 -7.62
CA GLN A 100 -9.74 3.05 -7.27
C GLN A 100 -8.46 2.75 -8.06
N ASN A 101 -8.38 3.20 -9.31
CA ASN A 101 -7.21 3.02 -10.16
C ASN A 101 -6.14 4.09 -9.94
N GLU A 102 -6.56 5.33 -9.68
CA GLU A 102 -5.69 6.50 -9.48
C GLU A 102 -5.15 6.61 -8.05
N GLY A 103 -5.76 5.89 -7.08
CA GLY A 103 -5.31 5.84 -5.69
C GLY A 103 -5.84 6.97 -4.80
N ASN A 104 -6.75 7.81 -5.29
CA ASN A 104 -7.40 8.92 -4.56
C ASN A 104 -8.81 8.58 -4.04
N LEU A 105 -9.14 7.28 -3.95
CA LEU A 105 -10.46 6.79 -3.50
C LEU A 105 -10.90 7.35 -2.16
N HIS A 106 -10.02 7.38 -1.16
CA HIS A 106 -10.35 7.82 0.20
C HIS A 106 -10.73 9.30 0.25
N GLU A 107 -9.99 10.14 -0.48
CA GLU A 107 -10.24 11.57 -0.58
C GLU A 107 -11.60 11.87 -1.23
N LEU A 108 -11.90 11.19 -2.34
CA LEU A 108 -13.19 11.31 -3.02
C LEU A 108 -14.37 10.93 -2.10
N LEU A 109 -14.25 9.84 -1.35
CA LEU A 109 -15.30 9.37 -0.44
C LEU A 109 -15.50 10.30 0.76
N LEU A 110 -14.43 10.96 1.25
CA LEU A 110 -14.52 11.99 2.29
C LEU A 110 -15.25 13.24 1.80
N ASP A 111 -14.92 13.74 0.60
CA ASP A 111 -15.59 14.90 -0.01
C ASP A 111 -17.08 14.66 -0.21
N ARG A 112 -17.45 13.49 -0.75
CA ARG A 112 -18.87 13.08 -0.89
C ARG A 112 -19.60 13.04 0.45
N ARG A 113 -18.97 12.49 1.48
CA ARG A 113 -19.54 12.43 2.83
C ARG A 113 -19.73 13.82 3.42
N ALA A 114 -18.78 14.74 3.20
CA ALA A 114 -18.87 16.13 3.67
C ALA A 114 -20.06 16.84 3.02
N LYS A 115 -20.21 16.72 1.69
CA LYS A 115 -21.34 17.27 0.93
C LYS A 115 -22.69 16.73 1.44
N MET A 116 -22.81 15.42 1.65
CA MET A 116 -24.05 14.82 2.15
C MET A 116 -24.40 15.20 3.60
N LYS A 117 -23.41 15.50 4.45
CA LYS A 117 -23.66 15.98 5.82
C LYS A 117 -24.05 17.46 5.88
N SER A 118 -23.55 18.26 4.94
CA SER A 118 -23.79 19.71 4.91
C SER A 118 -25.27 20.06 4.72
N ASP A 119 -26.02 19.23 3.99
CA ASP A 119 -27.44 19.47 3.69
C ASP A 119 -28.39 19.32 4.89
N LYS A 120 -27.88 18.91 6.07
CA LYS A 120 -28.70 18.68 7.27
C LYS A 120 -28.66 19.82 8.28
N TYR A 121 -27.81 20.83 8.07
CA TYR A 121 -27.59 21.94 9.01
C TYR A 121 -27.81 23.32 8.37
N CYS A 122 -28.58 23.41 7.29
CA CYS A 122 -29.13 24.65 6.75
C CYS A 122 -30.64 24.64 6.85
#